data_AF-A0AAC9BMF0-F1
#
_entry.id   AF-A0AAC9BMF0-F1
#
_cell.length_a   1.000
_cell.length_b   1.000
_cell.length_c   1.000
_cell.angle_alpha   90.00
_cell.angle_beta   90.00
_cell.angle_gamma   90.00
#
_symmetry.space_group_name_H-M   'P 1'
#
loop_
_entity.id
_entity.type
_entity.pdbx_description
1 polymer ?
#
loop_
_entity_poly.entity_id
_entity_poly.type
_entity_poly.pdbx_seq_one_letter_code
_entity_poly.pdbx_strand_id
1 'polypeptide(L)'
;MPALTNVIPNETWQLALEFEGQEIRLFDASIARAEKNWPELAYPHKLKNLTFDARQVCWPGDRVLDAAYLYEKSKPIEGWALQRQVLRLGDKNQAPTSQHASHHVYGVWLCPFRERAFELGESIGGGHADTGGSSGFSLAGLRASQGWQHHFDLSDCVWAVPMVEAASDQATLLNALVREVCRRAGTL
;
A
#
# COMPACT_ATOMS: atom_id res chain seq x y z
N MET A 1 -10.04 -22.62 -12.37
CA MET A 1 -9.09 -21.54 -12.71
C MET A 1 -8.94 -20.68 -11.47
N PRO A 2 -7.74 -20.21 -11.13
CA PRO A 2 -7.55 -19.33 -9.98
C PRO A 2 -8.36 -18.04 -10.17
N ALA A 3 -9.01 -17.58 -9.11
CA ALA A 3 -9.81 -16.35 -9.10
C ALA A 3 -9.28 -15.40 -8.02
N LEU A 4 -9.06 -14.14 -8.38
CA LEU A 4 -8.55 -13.11 -7.48
C LEU A 4 -9.66 -12.63 -6.53
N THR A 5 -9.38 -12.58 -5.24
CA THR A 5 -10.25 -11.93 -4.24
C THR A 5 -9.73 -10.56 -3.87
N ASN A 6 -8.41 -10.34 -3.94
CA ASN A 6 -7.78 -9.07 -3.64
C ASN A 6 -6.43 -8.91 -4.35
N VAL A 7 -6.04 -7.65 -4.57
CA VAL A 7 -4.74 -7.29 -5.16
C VAL A 7 -4.20 -6.08 -4.43
N ILE A 8 -3.08 -6.25 -3.74
CA ILE A 8 -2.45 -5.21 -2.94
C ILE A 8 -1.06 -4.92 -3.51
N PRO A 9 -0.83 -3.77 -4.16
CA PRO A 9 0.51 -3.34 -4.50
C PRO A 9 1.29 -3.03 -3.21
N ASN A 10 2.61 -3.22 -3.25
CA ASN A 10 3.47 -2.89 -2.13
C ASN A 10 4.53 -1.84 -2.50
N GLU A 11 5.35 -1.44 -1.52
CA GLU A 11 6.44 -0.48 -1.72
C GLU A 11 7.72 -1.07 -2.34
N THR A 12 7.70 -2.33 -2.79
CA THR A 12 8.86 -3.04 -3.36
C THR A 12 8.60 -3.59 -4.77
N TRP A 13 7.77 -2.91 -5.56
CA TRP A 13 7.43 -3.26 -6.95
C TRP A 13 6.79 -4.64 -7.12
N GLN A 14 6.03 -5.09 -6.14
CA GLN A 14 5.33 -6.37 -6.17
C GLN A 14 3.84 -6.19 -5.88
N LEU A 15 3.07 -7.22 -6.22
CA LEU A 15 1.66 -7.34 -5.89
C LEU A 15 1.49 -8.55 -4.96
N ALA A 16 0.92 -8.34 -3.79
CA ALA A 16 0.35 -9.41 -3.00
C ALA A 16 -1.04 -9.74 -3.56
N LEU A 17 -1.19 -10.96 -4.05
CA LEU A 17 -2.37 -11.48 -4.73
C LEU A 17 -3.06 -12.46 -3.80
N GLU A 18 -4.31 -12.18 -3.45
CA GLU A 18 -5.16 -13.12 -2.75
C GLU A 18 -6.02 -13.86 -3.76
N PHE A 19 -5.98 -15.19 -3.72
CA PHE A 19 -6.83 -16.05 -4.54
C PHE A 19 -7.90 -16.74 -3.69
N GLU A 20 -9.00 -17.17 -4.34
CA GLU A 20 -9.97 -18.07 -3.74
C GLU A 20 -9.28 -19.29 -3.11
N GLY A 21 -9.68 -19.64 -1.88
CA GLY A 21 -8.99 -20.66 -1.08
C GLY A 21 -7.97 -20.10 -0.08
N GLN A 22 -7.88 -18.78 0.07
CA GLN A 22 -7.03 -18.06 1.04
C GLN A 22 -5.52 -18.21 0.81
N GLU A 23 -5.11 -18.64 -0.39
CA GLU A 23 -3.70 -18.61 -0.77
C GLU A 23 -3.28 -17.20 -1.15
N ILE A 24 -2.17 -16.74 -0.56
CA ILE A 24 -1.57 -15.44 -0.87
C ILE A 24 -0.26 -15.66 -1.62
N ARG A 25 -0.14 -15.03 -2.78
CA ARG A 25 1.03 -15.14 -3.65
C ARG A 25 1.62 -13.77 -3.94
N LEU A 26 2.94 -13.71 -4.11
CA LEU A 26 3.66 -12.49 -4.43
C LEU A 26 4.09 -12.50 -5.89
N PHE A 27 3.63 -11.52 -6.65
CA PHE A 27 4.01 -11.31 -8.05
C PHE A 27 5.02 -10.17 -8.15
N ASP A 28 6.15 -10.39 -8.82
CA ASP A 28 7.16 -9.36 -9.07
C ASP A 28 6.92 -8.67 -10.42
N ALA A 29 6.71 -7.35 -10.40
CA ALA A 29 6.41 -6.59 -11.60
C ALA A 29 7.58 -6.59 -12.62
N SER A 30 8.80 -6.96 -12.23
CA SER A 30 9.91 -7.21 -13.18
C SER A 30 9.59 -8.27 -14.21
N ILE A 31 8.76 -9.26 -13.88
CA ILE A 31 8.33 -10.32 -14.80
C ILE A 31 7.55 -9.70 -15.95
N ALA A 32 6.54 -8.87 -15.66
CA ALA A 32 5.77 -8.18 -16.69
C ALA A 32 6.63 -7.17 -17.47
N ARG A 33 7.53 -6.44 -16.80
CA ARG A 33 8.48 -5.54 -17.46
C ARG A 33 9.31 -6.26 -18.53
N ALA A 34 9.81 -7.45 -18.21
CA ALA A 34 10.65 -8.23 -19.10
C ALA A 34 9.83 -8.97 -20.17
N GLU A 35 8.81 -9.75 -19.78
CA GLU A 35 8.06 -10.63 -20.69
C GLU A 35 7.05 -9.88 -21.57
N LYS A 36 6.52 -8.75 -21.12
CA LYS A 36 5.52 -7.95 -21.85
C LYS A 36 6.08 -6.64 -22.39
N ASN A 37 7.34 -6.33 -22.12
CA ASN A 37 7.99 -5.06 -22.47
C ASN A 37 7.22 -3.84 -21.92
N TRP A 38 6.88 -3.85 -20.62
CA TRP A 38 6.14 -2.79 -19.93
C TRP A 38 7.03 -2.02 -18.94
N PRO A 39 8.10 -1.32 -19.38
CA PRO A 39 9.08 -0.67 -18.50
C PRO A 39 8.46 0.34 -17.51
N GLU A 40 7.31 0.90 -17.86
CA GLU A 40 6.52 1.82 -17.04
C GLU A 40 6.10 1.26 -15.68
N LEU A 41 6.02 -0.07 -15.51
CA LEU A 41 5.76 -0.67 -14.20
C LEU A 41 6.94 -0.53 -13.23
N ALA A 42 8.07 0.04 -13.68
CA ALA A 42 9.17 0.45 -12.81
C ALA A 42 8.84 1.74 -12.03
N TYR A 43 7.84 2.52 -12.45
CA TYR A 43 7.41 3.71 -11.73
C TYR A 43 6.33 3.33 -10.69
N PRO A 44 6.56 3.56 -9.38
CA PRO A 44 5.64 3.12 -8.33
C PRO A 44 4.19 3.61 -8.51
N HIS A 45 4.00 4.87 -8.93
CA HIS A 45 2.66 5.41 -9.18
C HIS A 45 1.96 4.70 -10.36
N LYS A 46 2.69 4.36 -11.43
CA LYS A 46 2.12 3.61 -12.56
C LYS A 46 1.81 2.17 -12.20
N LEU A 47 2.66 1.51 -11.42
CA LEU A 47 2.39 0.16 -10.92
C LEU A 47 1.16 0.14 -10.01
N LYS A 48 1.00 1.13 -9.13
CA LYS A 48 -0.15 1.23 -8.22
C LYS A 48 -1.44 1.61 -8.94
N ASN A 49 -1.37 2.31 -10.09
CA ASN A 49 -2.54 2.67 -10.89
C ASN A 49 -3.15 1.45 -11.61
N LEU A 50 -3.71 0.54 -10.83
CA LEU A 50 -4.34 -0.68 -11.26
C LEU A 50 -5.80 -0.75 -10.86
N THR A 51 -6.56 -1.53 -11.61
CA THR A 51 -7.87 -2.05 -11.22
C THR A 51 -7.84 -3.57 -11.35
N PHE A 52 -8.76 -4.26 -10.70
CA PHE A 52 -8.86 -5.70 -10.83
C PHE A 52 -10.30 -6.18 -10.66
N ASP A 53 -10.56 -7.35 -11.24
CA ASP A 53 -11.70 -8.19 -10.93
C ASP A 53 -11.21 -9.62 -10.63
N ALA A 54 -12.12 -10.57 -10.48
CA ALA A 54 -11.78 -11.95 -10.15
C ALA A 54 -10.89 -12.65 -11.20
N ARG A 55 -10.81 -12.13 -12.42
CA ARG A 55 -10.16 -12.78 -13.57
C ARG A 55 -8.89 -12.08 -14.02
N GLN A 56 -8.66 -10.82 -13.65
CA GLN A 56 -7.54 -10.06 -14.20
C GLN A 56 -7.18 -8.82 -13.38
N VAL A 57 -5.94 -8.37 -13.57
CA VAL A 57 -5.43 -7.06 -13.16
C VAL A 57 -5.19 -6.22 -14.41
N CYS A 58 -5.64 -4.97 -14.36
CA CYS A 58 -5.60 -4.04 -15.48
C CYS A 58 -4.89 -2.75 -15.09
N TRP A 59 -3.96 -2.32 -15.94
CA TRP A 59 -3.36 -0.99 -15.93
C TRP A 59 -3.82 -0.20 -17.17
N PRO A 60 -3.72 1.15 -17.17
CA PRO A 60 -4.05 1.97 -18.33
C PRO A 60 -3.37 1.49 -19.63
N GLY A 61 -4.03 1.73 -20.77
CA GLY A 61 -3.55 1.39 -22.10
C GLY A 61 -3.48 -0.11 -22.38
N ASP A 62 -4.57 -0.82 -22.09
CA ASP A 62 -4.81 -2.23 -22.44
C ASP A 62 -3.80 -3.24 -21.87
N ARG A 63 -3.16 -2.88 -20.76
CA ARG A 63 -2.21 -3.75 -20.04
C ARG A 63 -2.98 -4.65 -19.09
N VAL A 64 -3.20 -5.87 -19.51
CA VAL A 64 -3.99 -6.85 -18.75
C VAL A 64 -3.15 -8.08 -18.48
N LEU A 65 -3.12 -8.50 -17.21
CA LEU A 65 -2.63 -9.81 -16.80
C LEU A 65 -3.80 -10.60 -16.22
N ASP A 66 -4.11 -11.75 -16.83
CA ASP A 66 -5.15 -12.63 -16.31
C ASP A 66 -4.69 -13.35 -15.04
N ALA A 67 -5.65 -13.84 -14.27
CA ALA A 67 -5.44 -14.51 -13.00
C ALA A 67 -4.64 -15.81 -13.15
N ALA A 68 -4.71 -16.50 -14.29
CA ALA A 68 -3.93 -17.73 -14.51
C ALA A 68 -2.44 -17.41 -14.71
N TYR A 69 -2.12 -16.40 -15.53
CA TYR A 69 -0.77 -15.89 -15.69
C TYR A 69 -0.19 -15.40 -14.36
N LEU A 70 -0.97 -14.61 -13.61
CA LEU A 70 -0.56 -14.10 -12.31
C LEU A 70 -0.31 -15.23 -11.31
N TYR A 71 -1.15 -16.26 -11.29
CA TYR A 71 -0.96 -17.43 -10.42
C TYR A 71 0.32 -18.20 -10.79
N GLU A 72 0.54 -18.46 -12.08
CA GLU A 72 1.73 -19.15 -12.59
C GLU A 72 3.03 -18.40 -12.26
N LYS A 73 3.03 -17.08 -12.41
CA LYS A 73 4.23 -16.23 -12.31
C LYS A 73 4.48 -15.67 -10.91
N SER A 74 3.54 -15.83 -9.98
CA SER A 74 3.72 -15.47 -8.57
C SER A 74 4.24 -16.65 -7.75
N LYS A 75 4.69 -16.38 -6.52
CA LYS A 75 5.12 -17.42 -5.57
C LYS A 75 4.27 -17.36 -4.31
N PRO A 76 3.87 -18.50 -3.70
CA PRO A 76 3.15 -18.47 -2.44
C PRO A 76 4.05 -17.85 -1.36
N ILE A 77 3.45 -17.06 -0.47
CA ILE A 77 4.13 -16.40 0.65
C ILE A 77 3.37 -16.62 1.96
N GLU A 78 4.11 -16.71 3.05
CA GLU A 78 3.57 -16.91 4.40
C GLU A 78 4.46 -16.28 5.47
N GLY A 79 4.01 -16.33 6.72
CA GLY A 79 4.78 -15.90 7.89
C GLY A 79 5.36 -14.49 7.75
N TRP A 80 6.67 -14.37 7.98
CA TRP A 80 7.36 -13.08 7.95
C TRP A 80 7.35 -12.42 6.56
N ALA A 81 7.44 -13.20 5.48
CA ALA A 81 7.38 -12.65 4.13
C ALA A 81 6.02 -11.99 3.87
N LEU A 82 4.95 -12.61 4.33
CA LEU A 82 3.60 -12.06 4.26
C LEU A 82 3.42 -10.81 5.13
N GLN A 83 3.90 -10.84 6.38
CA GLN A 83 3.78 -9.69 7.29
C GLN A 83 4.57 -8.45 6.84
N ARG A 84 5.55 -8.60 5.95
CA ARG A 84 6.35 -7.48 5.41
C ARG A 84 5.72 -6.77 4.22
N GLN A 85 4.57 -7.21 3.72
CA GLN A 85 3.88 -6.47 2.67
C GLN A 85 3.30 -5.18 3.27
N VAL A 86 3.71 -4.05 2.71
CA VAL A 86 3.34 -2.71 3.18
C VAL A 86 2.96 -1.87 1.97
N LEU A 87 1.89 -1.10 2.10
CA LEU A 87 1.44 -0.12 1.11
C LEU A 87 1.42 1.26 1.75
N ARG A 88 2.08 2.23 1.14
CA ARG A 88 2.05 3.63 1.59
C ARG A 88 0.70 4.26 1.24
N LEU A 89 0.05 4.83 2.25
CA LEU A 89 -1.17 5.61 2.10
C LEU A 89 -0.84 7.06 1.73
N GLY A 90 0.20 7.61 2.34
CA GLY A 90 0.78 8.92 2.03
C GLY A 90 2.04 9.16 2.85
N ASP A 91 2.90 10.04 2.34
CA ASP A 91 3.99 10.64 3.09
C ASP A 91 4.26 12.05 2.58
N LYS A 92 4.71 12.94 3.46
CA LYS A 92 5.02 14.31 3.08
C LYS A 92 6.06 14.93 3.99
N ASN A 93 7.00 15.61 3.35
CA ASN A 93 7.97 16.44 4.04
C ASN A 93 7.30 17.76 4.44
N GLN A 94 7.23 18.01 5.74
CA GLN A 94 6.71 19.23 6.34
C GLN A 94 7.81 20.28 6.58
N ALA A 95 9.07 19.94 6.29
CA ALA A 95 10.16 20.91 6.38
C ALA A 95 9.94 22.09 5.41
N PRO A 96 10.33 23.32 5.81
CA PRO A 96 11.07 23.64 7.03
C PRO A 96 10.19 23.64 8.29
N THR A 97 10.73 23.12 9.39
CA THR A 97 10.12 23.19 10.73
C THR A 97 11.17 23.57 11.78
N SER A 98 10.74 23.84 13.02
CA SER A 98 11.67 24.07 14.14
C SER A 98 12.53 22.84 14.46
N GLN A 99 12.07 21.64 14.09
CA GLN A 99 12.80 20.38 14.33
C GLN A 99 13.92 20.19 13.30
N HIS A 100 13.65 20.49 12.03
CA HIS A 100 14.64 20.38 10.96
C HIS A 100 14.30 21.25 9.77
N ALA A 101 15.33 21.85 9.16
CA ALA A 101 15.17 22.81 8.07
C ALA A 101 14.78 22.18 6.74
N SER A 102 15.13 20.91 6.50
CA SER A 102 14.96 20.27 5.18
C SER A 102 14.33 18.88 5.21
N HIS A 103 14.14 18.28 6.39
CA HIS A 103 13.68 16.89 6.51
C HIS A 103 12.89 16.70 7.80
N HIS A 104 11.57 16.75 7.66
CA HIS A 104 10.63 16.43 8.72
C HIS A 104 9.43 15.75 8.04
N VAL A 105 9.53 14.45 7.84
CA VAL A 105 8.58 13.67 7.03
C VAL A 105 7.61 12.96 7.94
N TYR A 106 6.32 13.13 7.69
CA TYR A 106 5.27 12.28 8.25
C TYR A 106 4.85 11.26 7.20
N GLY A 107 4.56 10.03 7.64
CA GLY A 107 4.07 8.97 6.77
C GLY A 107 3.00 8.11 7.44
N VAL A 108 2.14 7.55 6.59
CA VAL A 108 1.13 6.56 6.95
C VAL A 108 1.22 5.37 5.99
N TRP A 109 1.29 4.17 6.55
CA TRP A 109 1.34 2.92 5.81
C TRP A 109 0.25 1.94 6.26
N LEU A 110 -0.18 1.12 5.32
CA LEU A 110 -1.03 -0.04 5.53
C LEU A 110 -0.17 -1.30 5.59
N CYS A 111 -0.41 -2.11 6.61
CA CYS A 111 0.21 -3.39 6.86
C CYS A 111 -0.88 -4.49 6.79
N PRO A 112 -1.39 -4.80 5.58
CA PRO A 112 -2.64 -5.54 5.39
C PRO A 112 -2.67 -6.93 6.03
N PHE A 113 -1.50 -7.55 6.21
CA PHE A 113 -1.38 -8.90 6.78
C PHE A 113 -0.83 -8.90 8.22
N ARG A 114 -0.92 -7.76 8.92
CA ARG A 114 -0.62 -7.64 10.35
C ARG A 114 -1.90 -7.33 11.11
N GLU A 115 -1.96 -7.75 12.37
CA GLU A 115 -3.04 -7.37 13.29
C GLU A 115 -3.13 -5.84 13.45
N ARG A 116 -1.95 -5.21 13.67
CA ARG A 116 -1.78 -3.76 13.64
C ARG A 116 -1.60 -3.30 12.20
N ALA A 117 -2.73 -3.14 11.51
CA ALA A 117 -2.76 -2.91 10.07
C ALA A 117 -2.45 -1.47 9.63
N PHE A 118 -2.30 -0.52 10.56
CA PHE A 118 -1.89 0.85 10.28
C PHE A 118 -0.53 1.11 10.91
N GLU A 119 0.36 1.81 10.22
CA GLU A 119 1.63 2.28 10.78
C GLU A 119 1.74 3.78 10.53
N LEU A 120 1.92 4.55 11.60
CA LEU A 120 2.11 6.00 11.56
C LEU A 120 3.57 6.26 11.92
N GLY A 121 4.28 7.01 11.09
CA GLY A 121 5.68 7.34 11.32
C GLY A 121 6.01 8.80 11.09
N GLU A 122 7.09 9.22 11.73
CA GLU A 122 7.72 10.54 11.65
C GLU A 122 9.22 10.30 11.46
N SER A 123 9.87 11.06 10.60
CA SER A 123 11.32 11.00 10.33
C SER A 123 11.88 12.42 10.31
N ILE A 124 12.89 12.68 11.14
CA ILE A 124 13.43 14.03 11.38
C ILE A 124 14.93 13.99 11.13
N GLY A 125 15.45 14.91 10.32
CA GLY A 125 16.88 14.96 9.98
C GLY A 125 17.30 14.06 8.82
N GLY A 126 16.75 12.84 8.76
CA GLY A 126 16.99 11.88 7.68
C GLY A 126 18.40 11.25 7.70
N GLY A 127 18.56 10.13 6.99
CA GLY A 127 19.83 9.42 6.89
C GLY A 127 20.40 9.01 8.25
N HIS A 128 21.69 9.25 8.48
CA HIS A 128 22.37 8.92 9.74
C HIS A 128 21.97 9.81 10.93
N ALA A 129 21.21 10.90 10.68
CA ALA A 129 20.75 11.82 11.71
C ALA A 129 19.26 11.63 12.05
N ASP A 130 18.63 10.54 11.59
CA ASP A 130 17.21 10.32 11.83
C ASP A 130 16.92 10.09 13.32
N THR A 131 16.04 10.91 13.88
CA THR A 131 15.56 10.79 15.26
C THR A 131 14.07 10.44 15.36
N GLY A 132 13.42 10.20 14.22
CA GLY A 132 12.01 9.82 14.17
C GLY A 132 11.73 8.38 14.59
N GLY A 133 10.49 7.95 14.40
CA GLY A 133 10.04 6.60 14.72
C GLY A 133 8.66 6.29 14.11
N SER A 134 8.24 5.02 14.23
CA SER A 134 6.90 4.61 13.81
C SER A 134 6.19 3.78 14.88
N SER A 135 4.86 3.77 14.80
CA SER A 135 4.00 3.01 15.70
C SER A 135 2.89 2.32 14.89
N GLY A 136 2.69 1.03 15.16
CA GLY A 136 1.59 0.26 14.57
C GLY A 136 0.27 0.49 15.30
N PHE A 137 -0.87 0.31 14.64
CA PHE A 137 -2.20 0.41 15.23
C PHE A 137 -3.15 -0.59 14.56
N SER A 138 -4.03 -1.21 15.36
CA SER A 138 -5.28 -1.78 14.82
C SER A 138 -6.26 -0.64 14.50
N LEU A 139 -7.36 -0.91 13.79
CA LEU A 139 -8.38 0.11 13.51
C LEU A 139 -8.93 0.74 14.81
N ALA A 140 -9.25 -0.08 15.81
CA ALA A 140 -9.74 0.40 17.11
C ALA A 140 -8.67 1.24 17.84
N GLY A 141 -7.42 0.77 17.83
CA GLY A 141 -6.31 1.49 18.45
C GLY A 141 -6.01 2.83 17.78
N LEU A 142 -6.11 2.89 16.44
CA LEU A 142 -5.94 4.12 15.67
C LEU A 142 -7.00 5.15 16.06
N ARG A 143 -8.28 4.74 16.07
CA ARG A 143 -9.40 5.63 16.43
C ARG A 143 -9.34 6.14 17.87
N ALA A 144 -8.77 5.36 18.78
CA ALA A 144 -8.57 5.74 20.17
C ALA A 144 -7.33 6.64 20.39
N SER A 145 -6.39 6.66 19.44
CA SER A 145 -5.18 7.46 19.51
C SER A 145 -5.51 8.94 19.36
N GLN A 146 -4.95 9.81 20.19
CA GLN A 146 -5.18 11.25 20.04
C GLN A 146 -4.41 11.80 18.84
N GLY A 147 -5.06 12.61 18.01
CA GLY A 147 -4.40 13.36 16.94
C GLY A 147 -4.07 12.54 15.67
N TRP A 148 -4.57 11.31 15.54
CA TRP A 148 -4.30 10.49 14.35
C TRP A 148 -4.77 11.15 13.05
N GLN A 149 -5.88 11.90 13.07
CA GLN A 149 -6.35 12.65 11.88
C GLN A 149 -5.35 13.73 11.46
N HIS A 150 -4.72 14.40 12.44
CA HIS A 150 -3.70 15.40 12.15
C HIS A 150 -2.46 14.75 11.51
N HIS A 151 -2.06 13.56 11.97
CA HIS A 151 -0.96 12.80 11.34
C HIS A 151 -1.26 12.45 9.88
N PHE A 152 -2.52 12.10 9.57
CA PHE A 152 -2.96 11.82 8.19
C PHE A 152 -2.90 13.08 7.32
N ASP A 153 -3.26 14.24 7.86
CA ASP A 153 -3.12 15.54 7.18
C ASP A 153 -1.65 15.88 6.89
N LEU A 154 -0.79 15.74 7.90
CA LEU A 154 0.66 15.94 7.75
C LEU A 154 1.30 14.93 6.78
N SER A 155 0.65 13.80 6.50
CA SER A 155 1.13 12.76 5.57
C SER A 155 0.48 12.83 4.18
N ASP A 156 -0.26 13.90 3.86
CA ASP A 156 -0.98 14.07 2.59
C ASP A 156 -2.06 13.00 2.30
N CYS A 157 -2.58 12.35 3.35
CA CYS A 157 -3.59 11.31 3.24
C CYS A 157 -4.87 11.62 4.04
N VAL A 158 -5.16 12.91 4.27
CA VAL A 158 -6.38 13.38 4.95
C VAL A 158 -7.68 12.83 4.33
N TRP A 159 -7.67 12.52 3.03
CA TRP A 159 -8.79 11.90 2.33
C TRP A 159 -9.23 10.55 2.92
N ALA A 160 -8.33 9.84 3.61
CA ALA A 160 -8.62 8.55 4.21
C ALA A 160 -9.31 8.66 5.58
N VAL A 161 -9.25 9.83 6.24
CA VAL A 161 -9.88 10.07 7.55
C VAL A 161 -11.37 9.69 7.56
N PRO A 162 -12.23 10.18 6.65
CA PRO A 162 -13.65 9.81 6.65
C PRO A 162 -13.87 8.31 6.40
N MET A 163 -13.00 7.64 5.64
CA MET A 163 -13.08 6.19 5.44
C MET A 163 -12.76 5.44 6.74
N VAL A 164 -11.70 5.86 7.42
CA VAL A 164 -11.28 5.32 8.72
C VAL A 164 -12.32 5.60 9.79
N GLU A 165 -13.07 6.69 9.76
CA GLU A 165 -14.14 6.99 10.72
C GLU A 165 -15.43 6.20 10.45
N ALA A 166 -15.81 6.04 9.18
CA ALA A 166 -17.04 5.36 8.79
C ALA A 166 -16.96 3.83 8.83
N ALA A 167 -15.76 3.24 8.86
CA ALA A 167 -15.60 1.79 8.77
C ALA A 167 -16.23 1.01 9.94
N SER A 168 -16.90 -0.10 9.63
CA SER A 168 -17.36 -1.06 10.64
C SER A 168 -16.34 -2.16 10.93
N ASP A 169 -15.48 -2.46 9.97
CA ASP A 169 -14.56 -3.61 9.96
C ASP A 169 -13.21 -3.21 9.34
N GLN A 170 -12.12 -3.74 9.90
CA GLN A 170 -10.76 -3.49 9.45
C GLN A 170 -10.48 -4.09 8.07
N ALA A 171 -10.95 -5.31 7.78
CA ALA A 171 -10.65 -5.97 6.50
C ALA A 171 -11.30 -5.24 5.31
N THR A 172 -12.57 -4.89 5.45
CA THR A 172 -13.33 -4.11 4.47
C THR A 172 -12.71 -2.72 4.26
N LEU A 173 -12.29 -2.06 5.33
CA LEU A 173 -11.60 -0.77 5.26
C LEU A 173 -10.27 -0.89 4.52
N LEU A 174 -9.44 -1.88 4.83
CA LEU A 174 -8.15 -2.06 4.15
C LEU A 174 -8.34 -2.26 2.66
N ASN A 175 -9.29 -3.10 2.25
CA ASN A 175 -9.60 -3.31 0.83
C ASN A 175 -10.08 -2.03 0.15
N ALA A 176 -10.90 -1.22 0.83
CA ALA A 176 -11.36 0.06 0.31
C ALA A 176 -10.22 1.07 0.18
N LEU A 177 -9.33 1.16 1.18
CA LEU A 177 -8.16 2.05 1.15
C LEU A 177 -7.18 1.64 0.05
N VAL A 178 -6.90 0.35 -0.11
CA VAL A 178 -6.03 -0.17 -1.19
C VAL A 178 -6.59 0.25 -2.55
N ARG A 179 -7.89 0.04 -2.80
CA ARG A 179 -8.55 0.44 -4.05
C ARG A 179 -8.46 1.95 -4.28
N GLU A 180 -8.66 2.75 -3.24
CA GLU A 180 -8.59 4.20 -3.33
C GLU A 180 -7.16 4.71 -3.57
N VAL A 181 -6.14 4.08 -2.96
CA VAL A 181 -4.73 4.33 -3.29
C VAL A 181 -4.45 4.03 -4.76
N CYS A 182 -4.90 2.88 -5.25
CA CYS A 182 -4.71 2.52 -6.66
C CYS A 182 -5.36 3.53 -7.60
N ARG A 183 -6.59 3.96 -7.29
CA ARG A 183 -7.31 4.97 -8.07
C ARG A 183 -6.57 6.32 -8.07
N ARG A 184 -6.08 6.77 -6.92
CA ARG A 184 -5.34 8.04 -6.77
C ARG A 184 -3.96 8.02 -7.41
N ALA A 185 -3.32 6.86 -7.50
CA ALA A 185 -2.04 6.72 -8.17
C ALA A 185 -2.12 7.07 -9.68
N GLY A 186 -3.31 7.02 -10.27
CA GLY A 186 -3.57 7.48 -11.64
C GLY A 186 -3.79 8.98 -11.81
N THR A 187 -3.83 9.75 -10.73
CA THR A 187 -4.02 11.21 -10.76
C THR A 187 -2.75 12.01 -10.42
N LEU A 188 -1.65 11.31 -10.13
CA LEU A 188 -0.34 11.87 -9.76
C LEU A 188 0.56 12.08 -10.99
#